data_AF-A0A7Y5RS85-F1
#
_entry.id   AF-A0A7Y5RS85-F1
#
_cell.length_a   1.000
_cell.length_b   1.000
_cell.length_c   1.000
_cell.angle_alpha   90.00
_cell.angle_beta   90.00
_cell.angle_gamma   90.00
#
_symmetry.space_group_name_H-M   'P 1'
#
loop_
_entity.id
_entity.type
_entity.pdbx_description
1 polymer ?
#
loop_
_entity_poly.entity_id
_entity_poly.type
_entity_poly.pdbx_seq_one_letter_code
_entity_poly.pdbx_strand_id
1 'polypeptide(L)'
;MTPLCILQDKMLPQAIEFGSETNVWSYVAGAVILVVGGLLIWRMVAVSRINGWKYRGAAIGNAEIFNRLCEANGLSRAEVFLMRKMVFDQRMENPLLPFVDPGVIDRYASRLNRNKQAMFSSIKERIFG
;
A
#
# COMPACT_ATOMS: atom_id res chain seq x y z
N MET A 1 -37.80 71.01 29.98
CA MET A 1 -38.27 69.89 30.82
C MET A 1 -38.57 68.71 29.90
N THR A 2 -37.66 67.75 29.82
CA THR A 2 -37.91 66.33 29.48
C THR A 2 -38.75 65.69 30.61
N PRO A 3 -39.49 64.57 30.42
CA PRO A 3 -39.09 63.30 29.77
C PRO A 3 -40.21 62.75 28.84
N LEU A 4 -40.23 61.58 28.17
CA LEU A 4 -39.71 60.23 28.36
C LEU A 4 -39.97 59.53 26.99
N CYS A 5 -38.95 59.14 26.21
CA CYS A 5 -38.55 57.75 25.95
C CYS A 5 -39.68 56.69 25.87
N ILE A 6 -39.78 55.96 24.75
CA ILE A 6 -40.14 54.53 24.52
C ILE A 6 -40.37 54.38 22.99
N LEU A 7 -39.36 53.93 22.23
CA LEU A 7 -39.18 52.56 21.69
C LEU A 7 -39.93 52.27 20.37
N GLN A 8 -39.27 52.53 19.24
CA GLN A 8 -39.35 51.84 17.93
C GLN A 8 -38.64 52.79 16.94
N ASP A 9 -37.52 52.48 16.31
CA ASP A 9 -37.19 51.23 15.64
C ASP A 9 -35.74 50.80 15.91
N LYS A 10 -35.65 49.60 16.48
CA LYS A 10 -34.50 48.73 16.31
C LYS A 10 -34.43 48.34 14.83
N MET A 11 -33.47 48.86 14.09
CA MET A 11 -32.70 48.04 13.14
C MET A 11 -31.27 48.55 13.14
N LEU A 12 -30.53 48.14 14.17
CA LEU A 12 -29.08 47.99 14.07
C LEU A 12 -28.76 47.21 12.79
N PRO A 13 -27.82 47.67 11.94
CA PRO A 13 -26.99 46.72 11.22
C PRO A 13 -26.14 46.01 12.27
N GLN A 14 -26.64 44.90 12.82
CA GLN A 14 -25.84 44.05 13.67
C GLN A 14 -24.76 43.40 12.80
N ALA A 15 -23.53 43.85 13.05
CA ALA A 15 -22.32 43.04 13.07
C ALA A 15 -22.06 42.20 11.79
N ILE A 16 -21.51 42.86 10.77
CA ILE A 16 -20.58 42.20 9.83
C ILE A 16 -19.16 42.53 10.29
N GLU A 17 -18.82 42.27 11.54
CA GLU A 17 -17.43 42.32 12.00
C GLU A 17 -17.24 41.23 13.06
N PHE A 18 -16.12 40.53 12.97
CA PHE A 18 -15.68 39.36 13.75
C PHE A 18 -16.13 37.99 13.25
N GLY A 19 -15.43 37.50 12.23
CA GLY A 19 -15.44 36.09 11.86
C GLY A 19 -14.64 35.72 10.59
N SER A 20 -13.90 36.66 9.99
CA SER A 20 -13.16 36.39 8.75
C SER A 20 -11.82 35.70 8.97
N GLU A 21 -11.11 35.97 10.07
CA GLU A 21 -9.78 35.40 10.30
C GLU A 21 -9.83 33.91 10.68
N THR A 22 -10.77 33.49 11.53
CA THR A 22 -10.94 32.08 11.93
C THR A 22 -11.35 31.17 10.78
N ASN A 23 -12.10 31.70 9.80
CA ASN A 23 -12.46 30.97 8.59
C ASN A 23 -11.27 30.79 7.64
N VAL A 24 -10.40 31.79 7.48
CA VAL A 24 -9.23 31.66 6.59
C VAL A 24 -8.30 30.53 7.08
N TRP A 25 -8.07 30.44 8.40
CA TRP A 25 -7.23 29.37 8.96
C TRP A 25 -7.85 27.97 8.80
N SER A 26 -9.18 27.84 8.84
CA SER A 26 -9.84 26.54 8.60
C SER A 26 -9.76 26.11 7.13
N TYR A 27 -9.84 27.06 6.19
CA TYR A 27 -9.59 26.79 4.77
C TYR A 27 -8.13 26.41 4.50
N VAL A 28 -7.18 27.12 5.12
CA VAL A 28 -5.75 26.81 4.99
C VAL A 28 -5.42 25.45 5.58
N ALA A 29 -5.94 25.12 6.78
CA ALA A 29 -5.75 23.82 7.40
C ALA A 29 -6.38 22.70 6.55
N GLY A 30 -7.58 22.90 6.02
CA GLY A 30 -8.23 21.97 5.11
C GLY A 30 -7.43 21.74 3.82
N ALA A 31 -6.89 22.80 3.22
CA ALA A 31 -6.04 22.72 2.04
C ALA A 31 -4.74 21.95 2.32
N VAL A 32 -4.09 22.19 3.46
CA VAL A 32 -2.87 21.47 3.86
C VAL A 32 -3.15 19.99 4.05
N ILE A 33 -4.27 19.62 4.69
CA ILE A 33 -4.66 18.21 4.88
C ILE A 33 -4.93 17.53 3.53
N LEU A 34 -5.59 18.20 2.60
CA LEU A 34 -5.85 17.67 1.26
C LEU A 34 -4.56 17.52 0.43
N VAL A 35 -3.62 18.45 0.54
CA VAL A 35 -2.33 18.38 -0.15
C VAL A 35 -1.46 17.28 0.45
N VAL A 36 -1.33 17.21 1.78
CA VAL A 36 -0.52 16.18 2.45
C VAL A 36 -1.16 14.79 2.29
N GLY A 37 -2.48 14.68 2.48
CA GLY A 37 -3.23 13.44 2.27
C GLY A 37 -3.16 12.98 0.81
N GLY A 38 -3.34 13.91 -0.14
CA GLY A 38 -3.20 13.64 -1.56
C GLY A 38 -1.78 13.22 -1.95
N LEU A 39 -0.74 13.84 -1.37
CA LEU A 39 0.66 13.50 -1.60
C LEU A 39 1.01 12.10 -1.05
N LEU A 40 0.47 11.74 0.13
CA LEU A 40 0.66 10.42 0.72
C LEU A 40 -0.06 9.32 -0.07
N ILE A 41 -1.31 9.56 -0.49
CA ILE A 41 -2.04 8.65 -1.37
C ILE A 41 -1.34 8.55 -2.72
N TRP A 42 -0.87 9.66 -3.29
CA TRP A 42 -0.10 9.66 -4.53
C TRP A 42 1.20 8.87 -4.39
N ARG A 43 1.93 9.01 -3.27
CA ARG A 43 3.13 8.20 -2.99
C ARG A 43 2.78 6.70 -2.90
N MET A 44 1.72 6.34 -2.17
CA MET A 44 1.28 4.94 -2.08
C MET A 44 0.85 4.39 -3.46
N VAL A 45 0.06 5.15 -4.21
CA VAL A 45 -0.46 4.75 -5.53
C VAL A 45 0.63 4.76 -6.59
N ALA A 46 1.54 5.74 -6.60
CA ALA A 46 2.64 5.81 -7.54
C ALA A 46 3.67 4.70 -7.29
N VAL A 47 4.00 4.39 -6.03
CA VAL A 47 4.84 3.23 -5.70
C VAL A 47 4.13 1.94 -6.14
N SER A 48 2.81 1.84 -5.98
CA SER A 48 2.03 0.67 -6.41
C SER A 48 1.93 0.56 -7.94
N ARG A 49 1.81 1.68 -8.68
CA ARG A 49 1.75 1.69 -10.15
C ARG A 49 3.11 1.48 -10.80
N ILE A 50 4.18 2.05 -10.24
CA ILE A 50 5.56 1.84 -10.73
C ILE A 50 6.00 0.39 -10.48
N ASN A 51 5.59 -0.22 -9.35
CA ASN A 51 5.83 -1.64 -9.10
C ASN A 51 4.87 -2.55 -9.89
N GLY A 52 3.66 -2.09 -10.20
CA GLY A 52 2.66 -2.83 -10.98
C GLY A 52 2.88 -2.82 -12.50
N TRP A 53 3.68 -1.90 -13.05
CA TRP A 53 3.93 -1.80 -14.50
C TRP A 53 5.19 -2.53 -14.99
N LYS A 54 6.08 -3.00 -14.11
CA LYS A 54 7.14 -3.96 -14.50
C LYS A 54 6.62 -5.39 -14.80
N TYR A 55 5.30 -5.58 -14.86
CA TYR A 55 4.65 -6.90 -14.91
C TYR A 55 4.13 -7.37 -16.28
N ARG A 56 4.25 -6.60 -17.38
CA ARG A 56 3.61 -7.01 -18.65
C ARG A 56 4.52 -7.44 -19.80
N GLY A 57 5.82 -7.15 -19.76
CA GLY A 57 6.69 -7.36 -20.94
C GLY A 57 7.66 -8.54 -20.87
N ALA A 58 8.35 -8.75 -19.74
CA ALA A 58 9.52 -9.62 -19.69
C ALA A 58 9.30 -10.98 -18.99
N ALA A 59 8.11 -11.21 -18.42
CA ALA A 59 7.88 -12.31 -17.48
C ALA A 59 7.02 -13.47 -18.02
N ILE A 60 6.57 -13.46 -19.28
CA ILE A 60 5.60 -14.47 -19.77
C ILE A 60 6.25 -15.85 -19.92
N GLY A 61 7.45 -15.94 -20.50
CA GLY A 61 8.16 -17.23 -20.65
C GLY A 61 8.60 -17.84 -19.33
N ASN A 62 9.20 -17.03 -18.45
CA ASN A 62 9.67 -17.52 -17.15
C ASN A 62 8.52 -17.80 -16.17
N ALA A 63 7.37 -17.13 -16.28
CA ALA A 63 6.21 -17.41 -15.44
C ALA A 63 5.55 -18.75 -15.77
N GLU A 64 5.55 -19.15 -17.04
CA GLU A 64 5.05 -20.47 -17.44
C GLU A 64 5.98 -21.58 -16.93
N ILE A 65 7.29 -21.44 -17.11
CA ILE A 65 8.28 -22.39 -16.59
C ILE A 65 8.18 -22.49 -15.06
N PHE A 66 8.08 -21.36 -14.37
CA PHE A 66 7.87 -21.31 -12.93
C PHE A 66 6.61 -22.06 -12.50
N ASN A 67 5.47 -21.86 -13.20
CA ASN A 67 4.24 -22.57 -12.90
C ASN A 67 4.37 -24.08 -13.14
N ARG A 68 5.01 -24.49 -14.24
CA ARG A 68 5.26 -25.91 -14.52
C ARG A 68 6.15 -26.55 -13.46
N LEU A 69 7.19 -25.85 -12.98
CA LEU A 69 8.01 -26.32 -11.86
C LEU A 69 7.21 -26.40 -10.57
N CYS A 70 6.33 -25.43 -10.30
CA CYS A 70 5.45 -25.49 -9.16
C CYS A 70 4.53 -26.72 -9.20
N GLU A 71 3.91 -26.98 -10.35
CA GLU A 71 3.04 -28.14 -10.58
C GLU A 71 3.82 -29.45 -10.48
N ALA A 72 5.02 -29.52 -11.05
CA ALA A 72 5.89 -30.71 -10.98
C ALA A 72 6.27 -31.08 -9.54
N ASN A 73 6.40 -30.09 -8.65
CA ASN A 73 6.69 -30.28 -7.23
C ASN A 73 5.41 -30.41 -6.36
N GLY A 74 4.23 -30.54 -6.98
CA GLY A 74 2.96 -30.74 -6.27
C GLY A 74 2.56 -29.57 -5.36
N LEU A 75 2.95 -28.34 -5.71
CA LEU A 75 2.67 -27.16 -4.90
C LEU A 75 1.20 -26.75 -5.04
N SER A 76 0.54 -26.54 -3.89
CA SER A 76 -0.81 -26.01 -3.84
C SER A 76 -0.86 -24.55 -4.31
N ARG A 77 -2.03 -24.06 -4.74
CA ARG A 77 -2.20 -22.66 -5.18
C ARG A 77 -1.69 -21.64 -4.15
N ALA A 78 -1.89 -21.91 -2.86
CA ALA A 78 -1.42 -21.04 -1.78
C ALA A 78 0.11 -20.98 -1.71
N GLU A 79 0.78 -22.11 -1.94
CA GLU A 79 2.24 -22.22 -1.92
C GLU A 79 2.86 -21.59 -3.18
N VAL A 80 2.24 -21.77 -4.34
CA VAL A 80 2.62 -21.06 -5.57
C VAL A 80 2.53 -19.55 -5.38
N PHE A 81 1.47 -19.07 -4.73
CA PHE A 81 1.33 -17.66 -4.41
C PHE A 81 2.44 -17.17 -3.46
N LEU A 82 2.79 -17.96 -2.44
CA LEU A 82 3.89 -17.64 -1.52
C LEU A 82 5.24 -17.59 -2.24
N MET A 83 5.53 -18.53 -3.13
CA MET A 83 6.77 -18.55 -3.92
C MET A 83 6.85 -17.35 -4.87
N ARG A 84 5.74 -17.00 -5.55
CA ARG A 84 5.66 -15.78 -6.37
C ARG A 84 5.87 -14.52 -5.54
N LYS A 85 5.28 -14.48 -4.34
CA LYS A 85 5.48 -13.37 -3.41
C LYS A 85 6.94 -13.26 -2.98
N MET A 86 7.62 -14.36 -2.71
CA MET A 86 9.05 -14.35 -2.37
C MET A 86 9.91 -13.76 -3.50
N VAL A 87 9.71 -14.24 -4.74
CA VAL A 87 10.40 -13.74 -5.93
C VAL A 87 10.21 -12.23 -6.07
N PHE A 88 8.99 -11.74 -5.81
CA PHE A 88 8.66 -10.32 -5.85
C PHE A 88 9.28 -9.52 -4.70
N ASP A 89 9.11 -9.97 -3.46
CA ASP A 89 9.58 -9.26 -2.26
C ASP A 89 11.12 -9.14 -2.28
N GLN A 90 11.82 -10.11 -2.87
CA GLN A 90 13.27 -10.05 -3.08
C GLN A 90 13.70 -9.39 -4.41
N ARG A 91 12.75 -8.99 -5.27
CA ARG A 91 13.02 -8.41 -6.60
C ARG A 91 14.01 -9.25 -7.42
N MET A 92 13.84 -10.57 -7.40
CA MET A 92 14.75 -11.47 -8.10
C MET A 92 14.66 -11.26 -9.62
N GLU A 93 15.81 -11.14 -10.27
CA GLU A 93 15.88 -11.09 -11.74
C GLU A 93 15.52 -12.45 -12.35
N ASN A 94 15.88 -13.55 -11.67
CA ASN A 94 15.53 -14.90 -12.08
C ASN A 94 14.50 -15.53 -11.12
N PRO A 95 13.24 -15.74 -11.56
CA PRO A 95 12.19 -16.34 -10.72
C PRO A 95 12.41 -17.83 -10.47
N LEU A 96 13.32 -18.49 -11.20
CA LEU A 96 13.63 -19.92 -11.07
C LEU A 96 14.70 -20.19 -10.00
N LEU A 97 15.40 -19.15 -9.53
CA LEU A 97 16.45 -19.27 -8.52
C LEU A 97 16.03 -20.06 -7.26
N PRO A 98 14.79 -19.94 -6.73
CA PRO A 98 14.32 -20.74 -5.60
C PRO A 98 14.33 -22.25 -5.81
N PHE A 99 14.32 -22.72 -7.06
CA PHE A 99 14.35 -24.14 -7.41
C PHE A 99 15.77 -24.65 -7.65
N VAL A 100 16.78 -23.77 -7.62
CA VAL A 100 18.18 -24.09 -7.85
C VAL A 100 19.01 -23.88 -6.59
N ASP A 101 18.74 -22.82 -5.82
CA ASP A 101 19.42 -22.52 -4.56
C ASP A 101 18.44 -22.59 -3.38
N PRO A 102 18.51 -23.63 -2.52
CA PRO A 102 17.67 -23.73 -1.33
C PRO A 102 17.94 -22.60 -0.32
N GLY A 103 19.14 -22.01 -0.34
CA GLY A 103 19.53 -20.90 0.53
C GLY A 103 18.68 -19.65 0.30
N VAL A 104 18.11 -19.47 -0.90
CA VAL A 104 17.18 -18.37 -1.19
C VAL A 104 15.90 -18.49 -0.36
N ILE A 105 15.36 -19.70 -0.27
CA ILE A 105 14.14 -20.00 0.50
C ILE A 105 14.41 -19.79 1.99
N ASP A 106 15.55 -20.29 2.50
CA ASP A 106 15.91 -20.17 3.92
C ASP A 106 16.13 -18.71 4.35
N ARG A 107 16.86 -17.93 3.54
CA ARG A 107 17.06 -16.49 3.79
C ARG A 107 15.75 -15.72 3.82
N TYR A 108 14.76 -16.11 3.02
CA TYR A 108 13.45 -15.49 3.03
C TYR A 108 12.60 -15.91 4.23
N ALA A 109 12.53 -17.22 4.48
CA ALA A 109 11.70 -17.81 5.50
C ALA A 109 12.07 -17.27 6.89
N SER A 110 13.36 -17.07 7.17
CA SER A 110 13.84 -16.52 8.45
C SER A 110 13.22 -15.16 8.83
N ARG A 111 12.71 -14.40 7.87
CA ARG A 111 12.08 -13.07 8.07
C ARG A 111 10.56 -13.13 8.26
N LEU A 112 9.96 -14.32 8.14
CA LEU A 112 8.52 -14.50 8.18
C LEU A 112 8.04 -15.07 9.51
N ASN A 113 6.72 -15.03 9.72
CA ASN A 113 6.09 -15.66 10.88
C ASN A 113 6.23 -17.21 10.82
N ARG A 114 6.18 -17.89 11.98
CA ARG A 114 6.35 -19.35 12.15
C ARG A 114 5.49 -20.18 11.19
N ASN A 115 4.23 -19.79 10.97
CA ASN A 115 3.34 -20.51 10.05
C ASN A 115 3.85 -20.49 8.60
N LYS A 116 4.37 -19.34 8.14
CA LYS A 116 4.92 -19.22 6.78
C LYS A 116 6.28 -19.89 6.67
N GLN A 117 7.08 -19.88 7.73
CA GLN A 117 8.33 -20.64 7.82
C GLN A 117 8.09 -22.13 7.65
N ALA A 118 7.10 -22.69 8.34
CA ALA A 118 6.72 -24.10 8.22
C ALA A 118 6.30 -24.44 6.78
N MET A 119 5.49 -23.57 6.14
CA MET A 119 5.14 -23.74 4.72
C MET A 119 6.37 -23.73 3.82
N PHE A 120 7.27 -22.75 3.94
CA PHE A 120 8.49 -22.71 3.13
C PHE A 120 9.44 -23.90 3.41
N SER A 121 9.47 -24.41 4.63
CA SER A 121 10.24 -25.61 4.97
C SER A 121 9.68 -26.84 4.25
N SER A 122 8.36 -27.01 4.26
CA SER A 122 7.68 -28.09 3.51
C SER A 122 7.82 -27.94 1.99
N ILE A 123 7.83 -26.71 1.47
CA ILE A 123 8.09 -26.44 0.04
C ILE A 123 9.53 -26.84 -0.30
N LYS A 124 10.51 -26.45 0.54
CA LYS A 124 11.92 -26.76 0.34
C LYS A 124 12.19 -28.26 0.34
N GLU A 125 11.61 -28.98 1.29
CA GLU A 125 11.71 -30.44 1.39
C GLU A 125 11.15 -31.13 0.13
N ARG A 126 10.07 -30.63 -0.45
CA ARG A 126 9.53 -31.18 -1.71
C ARG A 126 10.39 -30.90 -2.94
N ILE A 127 11.11 -29.78 -2.96
CA ILE A 127 11.92 -29.36 -4.11
C ILE A 127 13.34 -29.98 -4.07
N PHE A 128 13.91 -30.14 -2.87
CA PHE A 128 15.32 -30.52 -2.68
C PHE A 128 15.56 -31.76 -1.80
N GLY A 129 14.53 -32.30 -1.14
CA GLY A 129 14.59 -33.53 -0.35
C GLY A 129 14.33 -34.76 -1.21
#